data_AF-A0A8G0FJ72-F1
#
_entry.id   AF-A0A8G0FJ72-F1
#
_cell.length_a   1.000
_cell.length_b   1.000
_cell.length_c   1.000
_cell.angle_alpha   90.00
_cell.angle_beta   90.00
_cell.angle_gamma   90.00
#
_symmetry.space_group_name_H-M   'P 1'
#
loop_
_entity.id
_entity.type
_entity.pdbx_description
1 polymer ?
#
loop_
_entity_poly.entity_id
_entity_poly.type
_entity_poly.pdbx_seq_one_letter_code
_entity_poly.pdbx_strand_id
1 'polypeptide(L)'
;IDTPGHVDFTIEVERSLRVLDGAVVVFCGTSGVEPQSETVWRQANKYGVPRVVYVNKMDRAGANFLRVVGQIKNRLGHTPVPVQLAIGAEDDFQGQVDLIKMKAIYWNDDDKGTSYREEEIPADMLELAEEWRSNMVEAAAEANEELMNKYLEEGELTAEEIKAGLRARTLASEIVPAVCGSSFKNKGVPLVLDAVIDFLPAPTEIPAIKGIHPDLIDVPKDEVKPEQYDERPADDNEPFSALAFKIATDPFVGTLTFVRVYSGFLTSGDSVINSVKGKKERVGRMVQMHANQREEIKEVRAGDIAALIGM
;
A
#
# COMPACT_ATOMS: atom_id res chain seq x y z
N ILE A 1 1.94 -2.69 -7.80
CA ILE A 1 2.36 -4.07 -8.17
C ILE A 1 1.22 -4.98 -7.80
N ASP A 2 0.70 -5.78 -8.74
CA ASP A 2 -0.30 -6.79 -8.39
C ASP A 2 0.39 -8.02 -7.81
N THR A 3 -0.08 -8.49 -6.66
CA THR A 3 0.52 -9.59 -5.92
C THR A 3 -0.50 -10.72 -5.77
N PRO A 4 -0.15 -11.97 -6.13
CA PRO A 4 -1.09 -13.07 -5.98
C PRO A 4 -1.43 -13.30 -4.49
N GLY A 5 -2.71 -13.33 -4.14
CA GLY A 5 -3.14 -13.60 -2.75
C GLY A 5 -3.18 -15.09 -2.38
N HIS A 6 -2.85 -15.98 -3.32
CA HIS A 6 -2.92 -17.42 -3.12
C HIS A 6 -1.61 -17.99 -2.57
N VAL A 7 -1.72 -18.91 -1.61
CA VAL A 7 -0.58 -19.51 -0.90
C VAL A 7 0.42 -20.21 -1.82
N ASP A 8 -0.02 -20.74 -2.96
CA ASP A 8 0.87 -21.39 -3.92
C ASP A 8 1.92 -20.44 -4.52
N PHE A 9 1.70 -19.12 -4.42
CA PHE A 9 2.62 -18.08 -4.91
C PHE A 9 3.34 -17.35 -3.78
N THR A 10 3.51 -17.99 -2.62
CA THR A 10 4.17 -17.42 -1.42
C THR A 10 5.51 -16.75 -1.72
N ILE A 11 6.34 -17.33 -2.62
CA ILE A 11 7.65 -16.76 -2.99
C ILE A 11 7.47 -15.43 -3.76
N GLU A 12 6.47 -15.34 -4.65
CA GLU A 12 6.18 -14.11 -5.40
C GLU A 12 5.62 -13.02 -4.49
N VAL A 13 4.82 -13.41 -3.48
CA VAL A 13 4.32 -12.49 -2.45
C VAL A 13 5.48 -11.93 -1.62
N GLU A 14 6.35 -12.79 -1.06
CA GLU A 14 7.51 -12.32 -0.28
C GLU A 14 8.40 -11.39 -1.09
N ARG A 15 8.61 -11.72 -2.38
CA ARG A 15 9.44 -10.89 -3.25
C ARG A 15 8.78 -9.54 -3.53
N SER A 16 7.48 -9.53 -3.80
CA SER A 16 6.74 -8.29 -4.03
C SER A 16 6.72 -7.40 -2.80
N LEU A 17 6.50 -7.98 -1.61
CA LEU A 17 6.48 -7.26 -0.33
C LEU A 17 7.83 -6.59 0.01
N ARG A 18 8.95 -7.10 -0.51
CA ARG A 18 10.27 -6.45 -0.35
C ARG A 18 10.51 -5.29 -1.32
N VAL A 19 9.68 -5.17 -2.34
CA VAL A 19 9.84 -4.22 -3.45
C VAL A 19 8.90 -3.02 -3.31
N LEU A 20 7.72 -3.24 -2.75
CA LEU A 20 6.73 -2.20 -2.50
C LEU A 20 7.01 -1.45 -1.19
N ASP A 21 6.67 -0.17 -1.18
CA ASP A 21 6.81 0.71 -0.01
C ASP A 21 5.56 0.67 0.89
N GLY A 22 4.40 0.37 0.31
CA GLY A 22 3.13 0.24 1.01
C GLY A 22 2.19 -0.70 0.26
N ALA A 23 1.19 -1.23 0.97
CA ALA A 23 0.26 -2.22 0.42
C ALA A 23 -1.21 -1.88 0.69
N VAL A 24 -2.07 -2.19 -0.28
CA VAL A 24 -3.52 -2.27 -0.09
C VAL A 24 -3.89 -3.73 0.11
N VAL A 25 -4.34 -4.08 1.32
CA VAL A 25 -4.78 -5.44 1.63
C VAL A 25 -6.29 -5.54 1.44
N VAL A 26 -6.70 -6.39 0.50
CA VAL A 26 -8.10 -6.54 0.12
C VAL A 26 -8.75 -7.70 0.87
N PHE A 27 -9.82 -7.42 1.61
CA PHE A 27 -10.65 -8.44 2.26
C PHE A 27 -12.02 -8.50 1.59
N CYS A 28 -12.65 -9.68 1.65
CA CYS A 28 -14.02 -9.84 1.20
C CYS A 28 -14.98 -9.47 2.34
N GLY A 29 -15.97 -8.61 2.11
CA GLY A 29 -16.98 -8.22 3.12
C GLY A 29 -17.78 -9.40 3.68
N THR A 30 -17.92 -10.50 2.92
CA THR A 30 -18.64 -11.71 3.30
C THR A 30 -17.75 -12.76 3.98
N SER A 31 -16.56 -13.05 3.44
CA SER A 31 -15.67 -14.05 4.05
C SER A 31 -14.86 -13.46 5.21
N GLY A 32 -14.52 -12.19 5.13
CA GLY A 32 -13.65 -11.50 6.06
C GLY A 32 -12.20 -12.01 6.01
N VAL A 33 -11.61 -12.22 7.19
CA VAL A 33 -10.25 -12.76 7.32
C VAL A 33 -10.28 -14.27 7.07
N GLU A 34 -9.38 -14.75 6.23
CA GLU A 34 -9.25 -16.15 5.83
C GLU A 34 -7.81 -16.64 6.11
N PRO A 35 -7.57 -17.95 6.25
CA PRO A 35 -6.22 -18.47 6.54
C PRO A 35 -5.13 -17.98 5.56
N GLN A 36 -5.50 -17.76 4.29
CA GLN A 36 -4.59 -17.24 3.27
C GLN A 36 -4.24 -15.77 3.55
N SER A 37 -5.21 -14.94 3.89
CA SER A 37 -4.94 -13.53 4.21
C SER A 37 -4.17 -13.37 5.51
N GLU A 38 -4.33 -14.27 6.49
CA GLU A 38 -3.44 -14.31 7.67
C GLU A 38 -1.98 -14.57 7.30
N THR A 39 -1.73 -15.47 6.35
CA THR A 39 -0.37 -15.83 5.92
C THR A 39 0.31 -14.63 5.26
N VAL A 40 -0.37 -13.98 4.32
CA VAL A 40 0.12 -12.75 3.67
C VAL A 40 0.31 -11.62 4.69
N TRP A 41 -0.60 -11.50 5.66
CA TRP A 41 -0.49 -10.50 6.72
C TRP A 41 0.79 -10.67 7.56
N ARG A 42 1.11 -11.92 7.95
CA ARG A 42 2.35 -12.22 8.69
C ARG A 42 3.60 -11.89 7.88
N GLN A 43 3.57 -12.10 6.57
CA GLN A 43 4.67 -11.72 5.68
C GLN A 43 4.83 -10.20 5.61
N ALA A 44 3.72 -9.46 5.50
CA ALA A 44 3.77 -8.00 5.52
C ALA A 44 4.33 -7.47 6.86
N ASN A 45 3.98 -8.10 7.99
CA ASN A 45 4.56 -7.76 9.30
C ASN A 45 6.07 -7.98 9.35
N LYS A 46 6.56 -9.10 8.80
CA LYS A 46 8.00 -9.43 8.77
C LYS A 46 8.83 -8.38 8.04
N TYR A 47 8.25 -7.74 7.02
CA TYR A 47 8.90 -6.68 6.24
C TYR A 47 8.54 -5.27 6.70
N GLY A 48 7.71 -5.12 7.74
CA GLY A 48 7.31 -3.81 8.26
C GLY A 48 6.58 -2.94 7.24
N VAL A 49 5.81 -3.55 6.34
CA VAL A 49 5.14 -2.83 5.24
C VAL A 49 3.90 -2.08 5.77
N PRO A 50 3.83 -0.74 5.65
CA PRO A 50 2.63 0.05 5.92
C PRO A 50 1.45 -0.37 5.04
N ARG A 51 0.25 -0.39 5.62
CA ARG A 51 -0.92 -1.00 4.98
C ARG A 51 -2.18 -0.16 5.14
N VAL A 52 -2.96 -0.12 4.06
CA VAL A 52 -4.37 0.27 4.06
C VAL A 52 -5.21 -0.98 3.80
N VAL A 53 -6.34 -1.08 4.47
CA VAL A 53 -7.30 -2.18 4.32
C VAL A 53 -8.43 -1.74 3.41
N TYR A 54 -8.73 -2.54 2.39
CA TYR A 54 -9.92 -2.37 1.57
C TYR A 54 -10.88 -3.55 1.76
N VAL A 55 -12.01 -3.32 2.40
CA VAL A 55 -13.10 -4.30 2.49
C VAL A 55 -13.96 -4.19 1.23
N ASN A 56 -13.71 -5.10 0.29
CA ASN A 56 -14.37 -5.16 -1.00
C ASN A 56 -15.61 -6.07 -0.97
N LYS A 57 -16.38 -6.08 -2.05
CA LYS A 57 -17.58 -6.91 -2.24
C LYS A 57 -18.68 -6.58 -1.23
N MET A 58 -18.82 -5.30 -0.89
CA MET A 58 -19.92 -4.81 -0.03
C MET A 58 -21.30 -4.99 -0.66
N ASP A 59 -21.36 -5.28 -1.96
CA ASP A 59 -22.56 -5.59 -2.72
C ASP A 59 -23.10 -7.02 -2.53
N ARG A 60 -22.39 -7.89 -1.81
CA ARG A 60 -22.77 -9.30 -1.68
C ARG A 60 -23.61 -9.57 -0.44
N ALA A 61 -24.50 -10.56 -0.54
CA ALA A 61 -25.25 -11.07 0.60
C ALA A 61 -24.34 -11.48 1.77
N GLY A 62 -24.66 -11.01 2.98
CA GLY A 62 -23.86 -11.20 4.18
C GLY A 62 -22.62 -10.30 4.28
N ALA A 63 -22.47 -9.29 3.42
CA ALA A 63 -21.37 -8.35 3.52
C ALA A 63 -21.54 -7.45 4.75
N ASN A 64 -20.51 -7.36 5.59
CA ASN A 64 -20.54 -6.55 6.79
C ASN A 64 -19.16 -5.96 7.07
N PHE A 65 -19.03 -4.64 6.87
CA PHE A 65 -17.77 -3.92 7.01
C PHE A 65 -17.20 -3.99 8.43
N LEU A 66 -18.00 -3.59 9.43
CA LEU A 66 -17.56 -3.54 10.83
C LEU A 66 -17.21 -4.92 11.39
N ARG A 67 -17.86 -5.99 10.91
CA ARG A 67 -17.49 -7.36 11.25
C ARG A 67 -16.09 -7.70 10.74
N VAL A 68 -15.76 -7.33 9.50
CA VAL A 68 -14.40 -7.56 8.95
C VAL A 68 -13.36 -6.74 9.69
N VAL A 69 -13.66 -5.48 10.03
CA VAL A 69 -12.82 -4.64 10.90
C VAL A 69 -12.57 -5.34 12.25
N GLY A 70 -13.62 -5.85 12.90
CA GLY A 70 -13.47 -6.61 14.15
C GLY A 70 -12.63 -7.87 14.00
N GLN A 71 -12.73 -8.58 12.86
CA GLN A 71 -11.89 -9.74 12.58
C GLN A 71 -10.42 -9.38 12.38
N ILE A 72 -10.09 -8.25 11.75
CA ILE A 72 -8.71 -7.78 11.63
C ILE A 72 -8.12 -7.56 13.02
N LYS A 73 -8.86 -6.90 13.91
CA LYS A 73 -8.44 -6.73 15.31
C LYS A 73 -8.23 -8.07 16.02
N ASN A 74 -9.24 -8.93 15.99
CA ASN A 74 -9.26 -10.15 16.82
C ASN A 74 -8.40 -11.30 16.27
N ARG A 75 -8.24 -11.41 14.95
CA ARG A 75 -7.50 -12.53 14.31
C ARG A 75 -6.10 -12.14 13.85
N LEU A 76 -5.91 -10.91 13.39
CA LEU A 76 -4.61 -10.43 12.91
C LEU A 76 -3.84 -9.68 14.00
N GLY A 77 -4.49 -9.29 15.10
CA GLY A 77 -3.86 -8.63 16.24
C GLY A 77 -3.33 -7.23 15.90
N HIS A 78 -4.01 -6.52 15.00
CA HIS A 78 -3.64 -5.16 14.58
C HIS A 78 -4.79 -4.19 14.90
N THR A 79 -4.52 -2.89 14.87
CA THR A 79 -5.53 -1.85 15.16
C THR A 79 -6.09 -1.29 13.85
N PRO A 80 -7.23 -1.81 13.34
CA PRO A 80 -7.89 -1.20 12.21
C PRO A 80 -8.58 0.10 12.62
N VAL A 81 -8.41 1.14 11.81
CA VAL A 81 -9.06 2.44 12.02
C VAL A 81 -9.96 2.73 10.83
N PRO A 82 -11.29 2.51 10.95
CA PRO A 82 -12.23 2.92 9.92
C PRO A 82 -12.13 4.42 9.65
N VAL A 83 -11.85 4.78 8.40
CA VAL A 83 -11.95 6.18 7.92
C VAL A 83 -13.25 6.43 7.16
N GLN A 84 -14.02 5.35 6.94
CA GLN A 84 -15.30 5.35 6.26
C GLN A 84 -16.26 4.36 6.93
N LEU A 85 -17.56 4.55 6.72
CA LEU A 85 -18.60 3.56 7.00
C LEU A 85 -19.41 3.25 5.74
N ALA A 86 -19.89 2.02 5.59
CA ALA A 86 -20.72 1.62 4.46
C ALA A 86 -22.16 2.13 4.62
N ILE A 87 -22.71 2.78 3.59
CA ILE A 87 -24.12 3.15 3.52
C ILE A 87 -24.88 2.04 2.79
N GLY A 88 -25.79 1.39 3.54
CA GLY A 88 -26.44 0.17 3.10
C GLY A 88 -25.51 -1.04 3.09
N ALA A 89 -26.05 -2.18 2.71
CA ALA A 89 -25.31 -3.45 2.58
C ALA A 89 -25.94 -4.29 1.47
N GLU A 90 -25.16 -5.26 0.97
CA GLU A 90 -25.64 -6.20 -0.04
C GLU A 90 -26.15 -5.46 -1.30
N ASP A 91 -27.33 -5.80 -1.81
CA ASP A 91 -27.89 -5.16 -2.98
C ASP A 91 -28.18 -3.66 -2.80
N ASP A 92 -28.46 -3.25 -1.56
CA ASP A 92 -28.75 -1.87 -1.17
C ASP A 92 -27.49 -1.06 -0.83
N PHE A 93 -26.29 -1.58 -1.11
CA PHE A 93 -25.05 -0.82 -0.95
C PHE A 93 -25.00 0.37 -1.95
N GLN A 94 -25.05 1.58 -1.42
CA GLN A 94 -25.16 2.82 -2.21
C GLN A 94 -23.91 3.69 -2.15
N GLY A 95 -23.14 3.61 -1.06
CA GLY A 95 -22.06 4.56 -0.84
C GLY A 95 -21.33 4.40 0.49
N GLN A 96 -20.64 5.47 0.90
CA GLN A 96 -19.84 5.50 2.11
C GLN A 96 -20.06 6.82 2.85
N VAL A 97 -20.01 6.79 4.17
CA VAL A 97 -19.78 7.98 4.98
C VAL A 97 -18.28 8.21 5.05
N ASP A 98 -17.81 9.38 4.64
CA ASP A 98 -16.44 9.87 4.91
C ASP A 98 -16.41 10.44 6.33
N LEU A 99 -15.72 9.75 7.24
CA LEU A 99 -15.65 10.14 8.66
C LEU A 99 -14.74 11.34 8.90
N ILE A 100 -13.83 11.66 7.98
CA ILE A 100 -12.93 12.81 8.08
C ILE A 100 -13.70 14.09 7.75
N LYS A 101 -14.47 14.07 6.65
CA LYS A 101 -15.31 15.21 6.23
C LYS A 101 -16.69 15.25 6.89
N MET A 102 -17.13 14.16 7.50
CA MET A 102 -18.50 13.96 7.99
C MET A 102 -19.56 14.22 6.92
N LYS A 103 -19.39 13.56 5.77
CA LYS A 103 -20.31 13.62 4.63
C LYS A 103 -20.63 12.23 4.10
N ALA A 104 -21.86 12.03 3.64
CA ALA A 104 -22.25 10.84 2.90
C ALA A 104 -21.87 11.01 1.42
N ILE A 105 -21.23 9.99 0.85
CA ILE A 105 -20.82 9.92 -0.54
C ILE A 105 -21.67 8.85 -1.21
N TYR A 106 -22.50 9.27 -2.17
CA TYR A 106 -23.32 8.38 -2.99
C TYR A 106 -22.78 8.30 -4.42
N TRP A 107 -22.63 7.09 -4.92
CA TRP A 107 -22.13 6.85 -6.28
C TRP A 107 -23.26 6.83 -7.29
N ASN A 108 -23.00 7.41 -8.46
CA ASN A 108 -23.96 7.38 -9.55
C ASN A 108 -23.90 6.03 -10.28
N ASP A 109 -25.03 5.31 -10.32
CA ASP A 109 -25.13 4.03 -11.04
C ASP A 109 -25.15 4.23 -12.57
N ASP A 110 -25.62 5.40 -13.06
CA ASP A 110 -25.79 5.66 -14.50
C ASP A 110 -24.45 5.76 -15.25
N ASP A 111 -23.40 6.27 -14.59
CA ASP A 111 -22.06 6.43 -15.17
C ASP A 111 -21.04 5.41 -14.65
N LYS A 112 -21.55 4.31 -14.07
CA LYS A 112 -20.73 3.25 -13.47
C LYS A 112 -19.77 3.77 -12.39
N GLY A 113 -20.24 4.67 -11.54
CA GLY A 113 -19.49 5.18 -10.39
C GLY A 113 -18.34 6.13 -10.74
N THR A 114 -18.42 6.79 -11.90
CA THR A 114 -17.43 7.79 -12.32
C THR A 114 -17.66 9.11 -11.56
N SER A 115 -18.92 9.45 -11.30
CA SER A 115 -19.28 10.59 -10.45
C SER A 115 -19.90 10.15 -9.12
N TYR A 116 -19.76 11.03 -8.14
CA TYR A 116 -20.40 10.90 -6.84
C TYR A 116 -21.02 12.23 -6.42
N ARG A 117 -21.96 12.18 -5.49
CA ARG A 117 -22.51 13.35 -4.81
C ARG A 117 -22.25 13.27 -3.32
N GLU A 118 -21.94 14.40 -2.72
CA GLU A 118 -21.80 14.55 -1.27
C GLU A 118 -23.11 15.08 -0.67
N GLU A 119 -23.57 14.45 0.40
CA GLU A 119 -24.79 14.82 1.13
C GLU A 119 -24.53 14.79 2.64
N GLU A 120 -25.53 15.20 3.42
CA GLU A 120 -25.54 14.99 4.87
C GLU A 120 -25.65 13.50 5.19
N ILE A 121 -25.07 13.10 6.33
CA ILE A 121 -25.11 11.72 6.79
C ILE A 121 -26.57 11.35 7.10
N PRO A 122 -27.06 10.18 6.63
CA PRO A 122 -28.39 9.69 6.97
C PRO A 122 -28.63 9.69 8.49
N ALA A 123 -29.83 10.10 8.91
CA ALA A 123 -30.16 10.26 10.33
C ALA A 123 -30.02 8.95 11.14
N ASP A 124 -30.26 7.81 10.50
CA ASP A 124 -30.10 6.47 11.07
C ASP A 124 -28.64 6.03 11.22
N MET A 125 -27.71 6.69 10.54
CA MET A 125 -26.27 6.43 10.62
C MET A 125 -25.50 7.49 11.40
N LEU A 126 -26.11 8.63 11.74
CA LEU A 126 -25.41 9.76 12.35
C LEU A 126 -24.73 9.38 13.67
N GLU A 127 -25.46 8.72 14.57
CA GLU A 127 -24.91 8.27 15.87
C GLU A 127 -23.72 7.32 15.71
N LEU A 128 -23.84 6.35 14.78
CA LEU A 128 -22.75 5.43 14.46
C LEU A 128 -21.55 6.16 13.83
N ALA A 129 -21.79 7.13 12.96
CA ALA A 129 -20.74 7.93 12.33
C ALA A 129 -19.99 8.79 13.37
N GLU A 130 -20.71 9.39 14.33
CA GLU A 130 -20.11 10.15 15.43
C GLU A 130 -19.25 9.25 16.34
N GLU A 131 -19.73 8.05 16.68
CA GLU A 131 -18.97 7.06 17.46
C GLU A 131 -17.65 6.69 16.75
N TRP A 132 -17.73 6.28 15.48
CA TRP A 132 -16.55 5.86 14.73
C TRP A 132 -15.63 7.03 14.38
N ARG A 133 -16.16 8.24 14.21
CA ARG A 133 -15.34 9.46 14.10
C ARG A 133 -14.58 9.70 15.39
N SER A 134 -15.21 9.61 16.55
CA SER A 134 -14.52 9.76 17.84
C SER A 134 -13.36 8.77 17.96
N ASN A 135 -13.61 7.48 17.69
CA ASN A 135 -12.58 6.44 17.70
C ASN A 135 -11.43 6.74 16.72
N MET A 136 -11.75 7.26 15.53
CA MET A 136 -10.76 7.63 14.52
C MET A 136 -9.92 8.84 14.94
N VAL A 137 -10.55 9.86 15.53
CA VAL A 137 -9.87 11.08 16.01
C VAL A 137 -8.98 10.76 17.20
N GLU A 138 -9.43 9.92 18.14
CA GLU A 138 -8.61 9.42 19.24
C GLU A 138 -7.38 8.68 18.72
N ALA A 139 -7.57 7.80 17.73
CA ALA A 139 -6.45 7.11 17.09
C ALA A 139 -5.50 8.09 16.36
N ALA A 140 -6.00 9.16 15.75
CA ALA A 140 -5.12 10.17 15.15
C ALA A 140 -4.34 10.96 16.21
N ALA A 141 -4.98 11.29 17.34
CA ALA A 141 -4.39 12.05 18.44
C ALA A 141 -3.22 11.31 19.11
N GLU A 142 -3.28 9.98 19.19
CA GLU A 142 -2.20 9.12 19.70
C GLU A 142 -0.89 9.18 18.89
N ALA A 143 -0.88 9.82 17.73
CA ALA A 143 0.31 9.86 16.88
C ALA A 143 1.49 10.63 17.51
N ASN A 144 1.21 11.69 18.28
CA ASN A 144 2.23 12.46 19.00
C ASN A 144 1.62 13.29 20.14
N GLU A 145 2.49 13.82 21.02
CA GLU A 145 2.06 14.60 22.19
C GLU A 145 1.30 15.88 21.82
N GLU A 146 1.63 16.52 20.70
CA GLU A 146 0.98 17.76 20.25
C GLU A 146 -0.49 17.53 19.90
N LEU A 147 -0.77 16.52 19.06
CA LEU A 147 -2.13 16.15 18.68
C LEU A 147 -2.93 15.61 19.88
N MET A 148 -2.30 14.84 20.76
CA MET A 148 -2.93 14.33 21.98
C MET A 148 -3.36 15.48 22.90
N ASN A 149 -2.47 16.43 23.18
CA ASN A 149 -2.79 17.57 24.05
C ASN A 149 -3.90 18.42 23.43
N LYS A 150 -3.84 18.71 22.13
CA LYS A 150 -4.88 19.45 21.43
C LYS A 150 -6.24 18.76 21.53
N TYR A 151 -6.29 17.45 21.31
CA TYR A 151 -7.54 16.68 21.42
C TYR A 151 -8.11 16.69 22.85
N LEU A 152 -7.26 16.60 23.88
CA LEU A 152 -7.71 16.64 25.28
C LEU A 152 -8.20 18.03 25.72
N GLU A 153 -7.61 19.10 25.18
CA GLU A 153 -7.96 20.48 25.54
C GLU A 153 -9.15 21.03 24.74
N GLU A 154 -9.16 20.81 23.42
CA GLU A 154 -10.14 21.39 22.51
C GLU A 154 -11.24 20.41 22.09
N GLY A 155 -11.02 19.10 22.22
CA GLY A 155 -11.97 18.05 21.83
C GLY A 155 -12.07 17.77 20.33
N GLU A 156 -11.42 18.55 19.48
CA GLU A 156 -11.50 18.43 18.03
C GLU A 156 -10.11 18.53 17.35
N LEU A 157 -9.94 17.79 16.25
CA LEU A 157 -8.81 17.90 15.34
C LEU A 157 -9.33 18.30 13.95
N THR A 158 -8.56 19.11 13.23
CA THR A 158 -8.88 19.45 11.84
C THR A 158 -8.71 18.23 10.93
N ALA A 159 -9.33 18.26 9.74
CA ALA A 159 -9.20 17.16 8.78
C ALA A 159 -7.73 16.88 8.38
N GLU A 160 -6.91 17.93 8.27
CA GLU A 160 -5.48 17.82 7.96
C GLU A 160 -4.71 17.17 9.11
N GLU A 161 -4.98 17.56 10.35
CA GLU A 161 -4.37 16.96 11.56
C GLU A 161 -4.77 15.50 11.74
N ILE A 162 -6.05 15.17 11.51
CA ILE A 162 -6.52 13.77 11.52
C ILE A 162 -5.73 12.96 10.50
N LYS A 163 -5.64 13.45 9.25
CA LYS A 163 -4.88 12.75 8.20
C LYS A 163 -3.41 12.60 8.56
N ALA A 164 -2.78 13.65 9.08
CA ALA A 164 -1.38 13.63 9.47
C ALA A 164 -1.11 12.61 10.60
N GLY A 165 -1.95 12.59 11.64
CA GLY A 165 -1.85 11.64 12.75
C GLY A 165 -2.04 10.19 12.28
N LEU A 166 -3.09 9.93 11.49
CA LEU A 166 -3.32 8.59 10.92
C LEU A 166 -2.19 8.15 9.99
N ARG A 167 -1.67 9.05 9.15
CA ARG A 167 -0.52 8.77 8.27
C ARG A 167 0.70 8.38 9.09
N ALA A 168 1.10 9.19 10.06
CA ALA A 168 2.27 8.92 10.90
C ALA A 168 2.22 7.52 11.55
N ARG A 169 1.07 7.17 12.13
CA ARG A 169 0.87 5.84 12.74
C ARG A 169 0.77 4.70 11.73
N THR A 170 0.28 4.97 10.52
CA THR A 170 0.25 3.99 9.42
C THR A 170 1.66 3.67 8.94
N LEU A 171 2.52 4.69 8.77
CA LEU A 171 3.93 4.54 8.39
C LEU A 171 4.71 3.78 9.47
N ALA A 172 4.40 4.01 10.74
CA ALA A 172 4.95 3.25 11.86
C ALA A 172 4.39 1.82 11.99
N SER A 173 3.45 1.42 11.14
CA SER A 173 2.74 0.13 11.19
C SER A 173 1.99 -0.14 12.51
N GLU A 174 1.58 0.91 13.22
CA GLU A 174 0.83 0.81 14.49
C GLU A 174 -0.67 0.61 14.26
N ILE A 175 -1.18 1.25 13.21
CA ILE A 175 -2.58 1.16 12.79
C ILE A 175 -2.69 0.78 11.32
N VAL A 176 -3.89 0.38 10.91
CA VAL A 176 -4.22 0.15 9.51
C VAL A 176 -5.53 0.88 9.17
N PRO A 177 -5.48 1.98 8.39
CA PRO A 177 -6.69 2.65 7.92
C PRO A 177 -7.57 1.69 7.12
N ALA A 178 -8.87 1.70 7.38
CA ALA A 178 -9.82 0.78 6.75
C ALA A 178 -10.87 1.55 5.94
N VAL A 179 -10.95 1.21 4.66
CA VAL A 179 -11.92 1.72 3.68
C VAL A 179 -12.79 0.57 3.15
N CYS A 180 -13.95 0.89 2.56
CA CYS A 180 -14.88 -0.13 2.07
C CYS A 180 -15.51 0.24 0.72
N GLY A 181 -15.98 -0.77 -0.01
CA GLY A 181 -16.66 -0.55 -1.28
C GLY A 181 -16.98 -1.81 -2.05
N SER A 182 -17.41 -1.62 -3.29
CA SER A 182 -17.66 -2.68 -4.27
C SER A 182 -16.96 -2.34 -5.57
N SER A 183 -15.87 -3.04 -5.87
CA SER A 183 -15.23 -2.92 -7.18
C SER A 183 -16.12 -3.48 -8.31
N PHE A 184 -17.05 -4.39 -8.01
CA PHE A 184 -17.96 -4.94 -9.01
C PHE A 184 -19.02 -3.92 -9.44
N LYS A 185 -19.61 -3.20 -8.47
CA LYS A 185 -20.56 -2.10 -8.74
C LYS A 185 -19.86 -0.75 -8.99
N ASN A 186 -18.53 -0.71 -9.04
CA ASN A 186 -17.70 0.51 -9.17
C ASN A 186 -17.99 1.59 -8.12
N LYS A 187 -18.27 1.19 -6.88
CA LYS A 187 -18.54 2.11 -5.75
C LYS A 187 -17.39 2.11 -4.76
N GLY A 188 -16.72 3.25 -4.58
CA GLY A 188 -15.70 3.44 -3.54
C GLY A 188 -14.24 3.20 -3.95
N VAL A 189 -13.97 2.69 -5.16
CA VAL A 189 -12.57 2.49 -5.62
C VAL A 189 -11.76 3.79 -5.64
N PRO A 190 -12.30 4.95 -6.08
CA PRO A 190 -11.55 6.21 -5.99
C PRO A 190 -11.10 6.55 -4.57
N LEU A 191 -11.94 6.27 -3.56
CA LEU A 191 -11.59 6.54 -2.17
C LEU A 191 -10.47 5.62 -1.64
N VAL A 192 -10.28 4.45 -2.24
CA VAL A 192 -9.10 3.61 -1.96
C VAL A 192 -7.85 4.29 -2.49
N LEU A 193 -7.91 4.93 -3.67
CA LEU A 193 -6.78 5.66 -4.25
C LEU A 193 -6.43 6.90 -3.42
N ASP A 194 -7.45 7.62 -2.93
CA ASP A 194 -7.25 8.74 -2.01
C ASP A 194 -6.56 8.27 -0.72
N ALA A 195 -7.00 7.16 -0.15
CA ALA A 195 -6.38 6.57 1.04
C ALA A 195 -4.93 6.10 0.80
N VAL A 196 -4.61 5.62 -0.41
CA VAL A 196 -3.22 5.30 -0.79
C VAL A 196 -2.36 6.56 -0.74
N ILE A 197 -2.83 7.66 -1.30
CA ILE A 197 -2.09 8.93 -1.32
C ILE A 197 -1.96 9.49 0.11
N ASP A 198 -3.07 9.52 0.85
CA ASP A 198 -3.11 10.11 2.18
C ASP A 198 -2.30 9.32 3.21
N PHE A 199 -2.26 7.99 3.14
CA PHE A 199 -1.75 7.14 4.24
C PHE A 199 -0.58 6.22 3.91
N LEU A 200 -0.26 5.94 2.64
CA LEU A 200 0.89 5.10 2.29
C LEU A 200 2.15 5.94 1.99
N PRO A 201 3.35 5.40 2.25
CA PRO A 201 4.60 6.15 2.14
C PRO A 201 5.02 6.40 0.69
N ALA A 202 5.73 7.49 0.49
CA ALA A 202 6.61 7.70 -0.65
C ALA A 202 7.92 6.91 -0.49
N PRO A 203 8.69 6.67 -1.58
CA PRO A 203 9.99 5.98 -1.51
C PRO A 203 11.00 6.61 -0.54
N THR A 204 10.89 7.90 -0.27
CA THR A 204 11.75 8.65 0.67
C THR A 204 11.33 8.53 2.14
N GLU A 205 10.15 7.96 2.41
CA GLU A 205 9.57 7.82 3.76
C GLU A 205 9.72 6.39 4.31
N ILE A 206 10.48 5.53 3.62
CA ILE A 206 10.82 4.18 4.08
C ILE A 206 12.31 4.06 4.42
N PRO A 207 12.69 3.10 5.29
CA PRO A 207 14.10 2.86 5.58
C PRO A 207 14.90 2.51 4.33
N ALA A 208 16.17 2.96 4.29
CA ALA A 208 17.11 2.63 3.24
C ALA A 208 17.23 1.11 3.04
N ILE A 209 17.34 0.66 1.80
CA ILE A 209 17.52 -0.77 1.53
C ILE A 209 18.91 -1.20 2.02
N LYS A 210 18.95 -2.34 2.72
CA LYS A 210 20.19 -2.91 3.23
C LYS A 210 20.71 -3.99 2.29
N GLY A 211 22.01 -3.95 2.01
CA GLY A 211 22.73 -4.90 1.18
C GLY A 211 23.99 -5.42 1.88
N ILE A 212 24.60 -6.44 1.29
CA ILE A 212 25.91 -6.95 1.72
C ILE A 212 26.92 -6.52 0.66
N HIS A 213 28.04 -5.93 1.09
CA HIS A 213 29.10 -5.54 0.17
C HIS A 213 29.58 -6.76 -0.65
N PRO A 214 29.86 -6.64 -1.96
CA PRO A 214 30.27 -7.77 -2.79
C PRO A 214 31.49 -8.55 -2.26
N ASP A 215 32.41 -7.89 -1.56
CA ASP A 215 33.58 -8.53 -0.94
C ASP A 215 33.23 -9.48 0.21
N LEU A 216 32.00 -9.40 0.73
CA LEU A 216 31.47 -10.25 1.81
C LEU A 216 30.44 -11.27 1.30
N ILE A 217 30.29 -11.44 -0.02
CA ILE A 217 29.23 -12.30 -0.58
C ILE A 217 29.38 -13.79 -0.23
N ASP A 218 30.62 -14.24 0.02
CA ASP A 218 30.93 -15.62 0.41
C ASP A 218 30.74 -15.87 1.93
N VAL A 219 30.48 -14.82 2.71
CA VAL A 219 30.19 -14.94 4.15
C VAL A 219 28.73 -15.37 4.33
N PRO A 220 28.45 -16.43 5.11
CA PRO A 220 27.08 -16.81 5.44
C PRO A 220 26.30 -15.62 6.02
N LYS A 221 25.05 -15.41 5.56
CA LYS A 221 24.27 -14.21 5.92
C LYS A 221 24.05 -14.06 7.42
N ASP A 222 24.00 -15.17 8.14
CA ASP A 222 23.87 -15.26 9.59
C ASP A 222 25.15 -14.88 10.35
N GLU A 223 26.30 -14.83 9.67
CA GLU A 223 27.58 -14.39 10.22
C GLU A 223 27.90 -12.90 9.90
N VAL A 224 27.15 -12.28 8.98
CA VAL A 224 27.30 -10.85 8.65
C VAL A 224 26.69 -10.00 9.77
N LYS A 225 27.53 -9.20 10.43
CA LYS A 225 27.09 -8.32 11.52
C LYS A 225 26.26 -7.15 11.00
N PRO A 226 25.32 -6.61 11.81
CA PRO A 226 24.51 -5.45 11.41
C PRO A 226 25.33 -4.26 10.92
N GLU A 227 26.50 -3.99 11.51
CA GLU A 227 27.38 -2.88 11.11
C GLU A 227 28.07 -3.09 9.74
N GLN A 228 28.01 -4.31 9.19
CA GLN A 228 28.63 -4.66 7.91
C GLN A 228 27.64 -4.61 6.74
N TYR A 229 26.39 -4.23 6.99
CA TYR A 229 25.41 -3.98 5.94
C TYR A 229 25.66 -2.61 5.32
N ASP A 230 25.70 -2.57 3.99
CA ASP A 230 25.64 -1.33 3.24
C ASP A 230 24.19 -0.83 3.20
N GLU A 231 24.01 0.47 3.29
CA GLU A 231 22.70 1.11 3.14
C GLU A 231 22.65 1.92 1.84
N ARG A 232 21.50 1.91 1.18
CA ARG A 232 21.23 2.68 -0.04
C ARG A 232 20.00 3.54 0.20
N PRO A 233 20.17 4.81 0.61
CA PRO A 233 19.04 5.71 0.81
C PRO A 233 18.42 6.10 -0.54
N ALA A 234 17.13 6.41 -0.52
CA ALA A 234 16.38 6.86 -1.69
C ALA A 234 16.76 8.29 -2.06
N ASP A 235 17.86 8.42 -2.81
CA ASP A 235 18.40 9.69 -3.33
C ASP A 235 19.00 9.45 -4.72
N ASP A 236 18.67 10.33 -5.67
CA ASP A 236 19.19 10.30 -7.04
C ASP A 236 20.70 10.57 -7.13
N ASN A 237 21.29 11.21 -6.10
CA ASN A 237 22.71 11.53 -6.05
C ASN A 237 23.58 10.38 -5.52
N GLU A 238 22.97 9.34 -4.96
CA GLU A 238 23.67 8.14 -4.49
C GLU A 238 24.08 7.23 -5.65
N PRO A 239 25.05 6.30 -5.46
CA PRO A 239 25.36 5.31 -6.47
C PRO A 239 24.13 4.44 -6.79
N PHE A 240 23.98 4.09 -8.07
CA PHE A 240 22.85 3.30 -8.55
C PHE A 240 22.73 1.95 -7.84
N SER A 241 21.54 1.65 -7.33
CA SER A 241 21.20 0.32 -6.84
C SER A 241 19.76 -0.04 -7.20
N ALA A 242 19.55 -1.29 -7.62
CA ALA A 242 18.24 -1.81 -7.98
C ALA A 242 18.11 -3.32 -7.71
N LEU A 243 16.88 -3.76 -7.45
CA LEU A 243 16.56 -5.18 -7.32
C LEU A 243 15.72 -5.64 -8.50
N ALA A 244 16.23 -6.64 -9.24
CA ALA A 244 15.44 -7.39 -10.20
C ALA A 244 14.46 -8.31 -9.46
N PHE A 245 13.16 -8.07 -9.61
CA PHE A 245 12.14 -8.81 -8.87
C PHE A 245 11.25 -9.69 -9.76
N LYS A 246 11.11 -9.38 -11.05
CA LYS A 246 10.31 -10.21 -11.96
C LYS A 246 11.00 -10.32 -13.30
N ILE A 247 11.04 -11.52 -13.85
CA ILE A 247 11.48 -11.78 -15.21
C ILE A 247 10.26 -12.26 -15.99
N ALA A 248 9.99 -11.61 -17.11
CA ALA A 248 8.93 -12.00 -18.04
C ALA A 248 9.51 -12.09 -19.44
N THR A 249 8.93 -12.93 -20.29
CA THR A 249 9.30 -12.98 -21.71
C THR A 249 8.19 -12.33 -22.51
N ASP A 250 8.54 -11.32 -23.29
CA ASP A 250 7.67 -10.68 -24.25
C ASP A 250 7.94 -11.22 -25.66
N PRO A 251 6.90 -11.54 -26.45
CA PRO A 251 7.08 -12.05 -27.82
C PRO A 251 7.80 -11.10 -28.78
N PHE A 252 7.74 -9.78 -28.55
CA PHE A 252 8.26 -8.78 -29.48
C PHE A 252 9.61 -8.22 -29.06
N VAL A 253 9.81 -8.01 -27.74
CA VAL A 253 11.04 -7.39 -27.23
C VAL A 253 11.95 -8.36 -26.48
N GLY A 254 11.55 -9.62 -26.32
CA GLY A 254 12.35 -10.65 -25.65
C GLY A 254 12.23 -10.59 -24.13
N THR A 255 13.32 -10.86 -23.41
CA THR A 255 13.32 -10.90 -21.95
C THR A 255 13.17 -9.49 -21.35
N LEU A 256 12.19 -9.35 -20.45
CA LEU A 256 11.93 -8.18 -19.63
C LEU A 256 12.33 -8.48 -18.19
N THR A 257 13.31 -7.74 -17.67
CA THR A 257 13.75 -7.81 -16.28
C THR A 257 13.22 -6.59 -15.54
N PHE A 258 12.16 -6.79 -14.75
CA PHE A 258 11.55 -5.75 -13.93
C PHE A 258 12.43 -5.47 -12.71
N VAL A 259 12.75 -4.20 -12.54
CA VAL A 259 13.60 -3.69 -11.46
C VAL A 259 12.88 -2.62 -10.66
N ARG A 260 13.15 -2.58 -9.36
CA ARG A 260 12.89 -1.42 -8.50
C ARG A 260 14.21 -0.74 -8.20
N VAL A 261 14.30 0.54 -8.47
CA VAL A 261 15.47 1.38 -8.16
C VAL A 261 15.33 1.87 -6.72
N TYR A 262 16.38 1.70 -5.93
CA TYR A 262 16.41 2.14 -4.53
C TYR A 262 17.27 3.37 -4.32
N SER A 263 18.31 3.57 -5.13
CA SER A 263 19.20 4.74 -5.05
C SER A 263 19.81 5.03 -6.41
N GLY A 264 20.21 6.28 -6.60
CA GLY A 264 20.81 6.77 -7.84
C GLY A 264 19.85 6.76 -9.02
N PHE A 265 20.44 6.86 -10.21
CA PHE A 265 19.72 6.80 -11.48
C PHE A 265 20.43 5.90 -12.47
N LEU A 266 19.73 5.49 -13.51
CA LEU A 266 20.25 4.67 -14.60
C LEU A 266 19.77 5.22 -15.93
N THR A 267 20.69 5.43 -16.86
CA THR A 267 20.40 5.89 -18.22
C THR A 267 20.57 4.77 -19.24
N SER A 268 19.76 4.80 -20.30
CA SER A 268 19.91 3.90 -21.44
C SER A 268 21.32 4.00 -22.03
N GLY A 269 21.99 2.85 -22.15
CA GLY A 269 23.35 2.71 -22.63
C GLY A 269 24.39 2.44 -21.53
N ASP A 270 24.03 2.68 -20.27
CA ASP A 270 24.89 2.50 -19.11
C ASP A 270 25.26 1.03 -18.88
N SER A 271 26.39 0.82 -18.20
CA SER A 271 26.83 -0.50 -17.75
C SER A 271 26.69 -0.62 -16.25
N VAL A 272 25.99 -1.67 -15.81
CA VAL A 272 25.76 -1.98 -14.40
C VAL A 272 26.44 -3.30 -14.04
N ILE A 273 26.57 -3.58 -12.76
CA ILE A 273 27.06 -4.87 -12.26
C ILE A 273 25.90 -5.66 -11.65
N ASN A 274 25.75 -6.91 -12.09
CA ASN A 274 25.00 -7.89 -11.32
C ASN A 274 25.89 -8.30 -10.14
N SER A 275 25.69 -7.65 -8.99
CA SER A 275 26.51 -7.84 -7.79
C SER A 275 26.49 -9.27 -7.24
N VAL A 276 25.43 -10.03 -7.52
CA VAL A 276 25.32 -11.44 -7.09
C VAL A 276 26.14 -12.38 -7.98
N LYS A 277 26.23 -12.08 -9.28
CA LYS A 277 26.95 -12.92 -10.25
C LYS A 277 28.36 -12.41 -10.58
N GLY A 278 28.72 -11.20 -10.13
CA GLY A 278 29.97 -10.53 -10.48
C GLY A 278 30.08 -10.18 -11.98
N LYS A 279 28.96 -10.14 -12.71
CA LYS A 279 28.96 -9.90 -14.17
C LYS A 279 28.56 -8.47 -14.49
N LYS A 280 29.28 -7.85 -15.43
CA LYS A 280 28.88 -6.56 -16.01
C LYS A 280 27.80 -6.80 -17.06
N GLU A 281 26.73 -6.03 -16.96
CA GLU A 281 25.62 -6.03 -17.91
C GLU A 281 25.48 -4.64 -18.50
N ARG A 282 25.07 -4.55 -19.77
CA ARG A 282 24.81 -3.27 -20.43
C ARG A 282 23.32 -3.09 -20.62
N VAL A 283 22.79 -1.99 -20.08
CA VAL A 283 21.36 -1.68 -20.16
C VAL A 283 21.10 -0.98 -21.49
N GLY A 284 20.57 -1.71 -22.46
CA GLY A 284 20.26 -1.16 -23.79
C GLY A 284 19.00 -0.30 -23.77
N ARG A 285 17.85 -0.94 -23.62
CA ARG A 285 16.52 -0.30 -23.67
C ARG A 285 15.77 -0.53 -22.37
N MET A 286 14.97 0.45 -21.99
CA MET A 286 14.14 0.42 -20.78
C MET A 286 12.72 0.83 -21.14
N VAL A 287 11.74 0.18 -20.51
CA VAL A 287 10.33 0.50 -20.70
C VAL A 287 9.61 0.59 -19.38
N GLN A 288 8.69 1.56 -19.28
CA GLN A 288 7.66 1.60 -18.26
C GLN A 288 6.38 0.95 -18.79
N MET A 289 5.81 0.08 -17.97
CA MET A 289 4.58 -0.64 -18.29
C MET A 289 3.41 0.13 -17.71
N HIS A 290 2.58 0.70 -18.60
CA HIS A 290 1.30 1.30 -18.24
C HIS A 290 0.16 0.30 -18.45
N ALA A 291 -1.07 0.68 -18.10
CA ALA A 291 -2.23 -0.23 -18.11
C ALA A 291 -2.42 -1.00 -19.43
N ASN A 292 -2.27 -0.33 -20.58
CA ASN A 292 -2.46 -0.92 -21.91
C ASN A 292 -1.35 -0.55 -22.91
N GLN A 293 -0.34 0.20 -22.48
CA GLN A 293 0.72 0.69 -23.36
C GLN A 293 2.09 0.54 -22.71
N ARG A 294 3.12 0.57 -23.55
CA ARG A 294 4.52 0.51 -23.13
C ARG A 294 5.16 1.80 -23.55
N GLU A 295 5.79 2.47 -22.59
CA GLU A 295 6.50 3.70 -22.84
C GLU A 295 8.00 3.42 -22.77
N GLU A 296 8.71 3.71 -23.85
CA GLU A 296 10.16 3.62 -23.84
C GLU A 296 10.75 4.84 -23.15
N ILE A 297 11.58 4.59 -22.15
CA ILE A 297 12.16 5.61 -21.29
C ILE A 297 13.68 5.60 -21.40
N LYS A 298 14.28 6.77 -21.20
CA LYS A 298 15.74 6.95 -21.30
C LYS A 298 16.44 6.88 -19.94
N GLU A 299 15.71 7.10 -18.85
CA GLU A 299 16.24 7.22 -17.51
C GLU A 299 15.23 6.65 -16.50
N VAL A 300 15.73 6.07 -15.42
CA VAL A 300 14.98 5.71 -14.21
C VAL A 300 15.69 6.25 -12.98
N ARG A 301 14.92 6.65 -11.96
CA ARG A 301 15.40 7.33 -10.74
C ARG A 301 15.07 6.55 -9.47
N ALA A 302 15.59 7.01 -8.33
CA ALA A 302 15.33 6.37 -7.04
C ALA A 302 13.82 6.32 -6.76
N GLY A 303 13.30 5.12 -6.47
CA GLY A 303 11.87 4.88 -6.28
C GLY A 303 11.14 4.31 -7.50
N ASP A 304 11.69 4.48 -8.71
CA ASP A 304 11.04 4.04 -9.94
C ASP A 304 11.01 2.51 -10.09
N ILE A 305 9.99 2.05 -10.82
CA ILE A 305 9.88 0.68 -11.30
C ILE A 305 9.84 0.69 -12.83
N ALA A 306 10.72 -0.09 -13.45
CA ALA A 306 10.78 -0.23 -14.90
C ALA A 306 11.19 -1.65 -15.31
N ALA A 307 11.06 -1.98 -16.59
CA ALA A 307 11.60 -3.21 -17.16
C ALA A 307 12.81 -2.91 -18.05
N LEU A 308 13.91 -3.60 -17.78
CA LEU A 308 15.13 -3.58 -18.58
C LEU A 308 15.03 -4.69 -19.64
N ILE A 309 15.30 -4.36 -20.91
CA ILE A 309 15.14 -5.29 -22.03
C ILE A 309 16.47 -5.98 -22.34
N GLY A 310 16.45 -7.32 -22.44
CA GLY A 310 17.56 -8.11 -22.96
C GLY A 310 18.70 -8.39 -21.97
N MET A 311 18.39 -8.40 -20.67
CA MET A 311 19.30 -8.78 -19.57
C MET A 311 19.04 -10.19 -19.05
#